data_AF-A0A8H5DD54-F1
#
_entry.id   AF-A0A8H5DD54-F1
#
_cell.length_a   1.000
_cell.length_b   1.000
_cell.length_c   1.000
_cell.angle_alpha   90.00
_cell.angle_beta   90.00
_cell.angle_gamma   90.00
#
_symmetry.space_group_name_H-M   'P 1'
#
loop_
_entity.id
_entity.type
_entity.pdbx_description
1 polymer ?
#
loop_
_entity_poly.entity_id
_entity_poly.type
_entity_poly.pdbx_seq_one_letter_code
_entity_poly.pdbx_strand_id
1 'polypeptide(L)'
;MLLAWPSDQFFFRYDNSCLVRVDINKTTSYGPNTKPLRFEPWGGEFWFRYEGQWVAFKRVGKQNKEPVFVKEIKDVSIRCYGWSTSILRALMDESREEDLENLCGKTLIFEGREKRWVWSMTRSNRDSSTVLHDSQAQAALFGDIDRFLEPSTRKWYTDRGIPYRRGYLLHGPSGTGKSSLSFSIAGNFRLDL
;
A
#
# COMPACT_ATOMS: atom_id res chain seq x y z
N MET A 1 1.21 6.60 -2.85
CA MET A 1 1.16 6.98 -4.27
C MET A 1 1.10 8.49 -4.46
N LEU A 2 0.09 9.07 -5.11
CA LEU A 2 0.24 10.35 -5.83
C LEU A 2 0.36 11.63 -4.99
N LEU A 3 0.13 11.59 -3.69
CA LEU A 3 0.21 12.80 -2.85
C LEU A 3 1.61 13.07 -2.29
N ALA A 4 2.46 12.05 -2.28
CA ALA A 4 3.83 12.17 -1.80
C ALA A 4 4.87 11.82 -2.85
N TRP A 5 4.48 11.11 -3.91
CA TRP A 5 5.35 10.97 -5.06
C TRP A 5 5.87 12.32 -5.58
N PRO A 6 5.03 13.38 -5.75
CA PRO A 6 5.55 14.66 -6.20
C PRO A 6 6.57 15.28 -5.25
N SER A 7 6.47 15.06 -3.93
CA SER A 7 7.38 15.66 -2.95
C SER A 7 8.77 15.02 -2.93
N ASP A 8 8.86 13.75 -3.34
CA ASP A 8 10.13 13.01 -3.39
C ASP A 8 10.88 13.25 -4.72
N GLN A 9 10.20 13.85 -5.71
CA GLN A 9 10.77 14.13 -7.03
C GLN A 9 11.55 15.45 -7.08
N PHE A 10 12.65 15.46 -7.86
CA PHE A 10 13.59 16.58 -7.97
C PHE A 10 12.91 17.90 -8.42
N PHE A 11 11.84 17.82 -9.21
CA PHE A 11 11.14 18.97 -9.76
C PHE A 11 10.35 19.77 -8.71
N PHE A 12 10.05 19.17 -7.56
CA PHE A 12 9.34 19.85 -6.47
C PHE A 12 10.23 20.84 -5.70
N ARG A 13 11.56 20.76 -5.85
CA ARG A 13 12.50 21.71 -5.23
C ARG A 13 12.41 23.13 -5.80
N TYR A 14 11.71 23.33 -6.92
CA TYR A 14 11.54 24.64 -7.57
C TYR A 14 10.20 25.31 -7.26
N ASP A 15 9.34 24.68 -6.45
CA ASP A 15 8.07 25.29 -6.05
C ASP A 15 8.24 26.15 -4.80
N ASN A 16 7.71 27.37 -4.82
CA ASN A 16 7.85 28.35 -3.73
C ASN A 16 6.84 28.11 -2.59
N SER A 17 6.00 27.07 -2.69
CA SER A 17 4.98 26.77 -1.69
C SER A 17 4.85 25.26 -1.44
N CYS A 18 5.01 24.86 -0.18
CA CYS A 18 4.88 23.46 0.24
C CYS A 18 4.03 23.38 1.51
N LEU A 19 3.17 22.37 1.60
CA LEU A 19 2.44 22.05 2.82
C LEU A 19 3.26 21.04 3.62
N VAL A 20 3.60 21.36 4.87
CA VAL A 20 4.31 20.44 5.76
C VAL A 20 3.27 19.75 6.65
N ARG A 21 3.20 18.42 6.57
CA ARG A 21 2.43 17.59 7.51
C ARG A 21 3.38 16.93 8.49
N VAL A 22 3.12 17.11 9.78
CA VAL A 22 3.75 16.33 10.83
C VAL A 22 2.94 15.04 10.99
N ASP A 23 3.57 13.89 10.79
CA ASP A 23 2.89 12.62 11.05
C ASP A 23 2.86 12.39 12.57
N ILE A 24 1.74 12.72 13.21
CA ILE A 24 1.59 12.66 14.67
C ILE A 24 1.67 11.21 15.18
N ASN A 25 1.41 10.23 14.31
CA ASN A 25 1.26 8.82 14.67
C ASN A 25 2.49 7.95 14.35
N LYS A 26 3.53 8.50 13.71
CA LYS A 26 4.80 7.79 13.48
C LYS A 26 5.85 8.26 14.47
N THR A 27 6.19 7.43 15.44
CA THR A 27 7.42 7.57 16.23
C THR A 27 8.57 6.96 15.45
N THR A 28 9.51 7.80 15.01
CA THR A 28 10.73 7.37 14.32
C THR A 28 11.70 6.72 15.30
N SER A 29 12.48 5.72 14.86
CA SER A 29 13.54 5.08 15.66
C SER A 29 14.78 5.98 15.88
N TYR A 30 14.82 7.17 15.27
CA TYR A 30 15.89 8.16 15.41
C TYR A 30 15.63 9.08 16.60
N GLY A 31 15.95 8.59 17.80
CA GLY A 31 15.98 9.37 19.04
C GLY A 31 14.60 9.73 19.61
N PRO A 32 14.55 10.15 20.88
CA PRO A 32 13.31 10.56 21.52
C PRO A 32 12.84 11.87 20.86
N ASN A 33 11.63 11.89 20.28
CA ASN A 33 10.88 13.07 19.81
C ASN A 33 11.03 13.61 18.38
N THR A 34 11.78 13.02 17.44
CA THR A 34 11.69 13.51 16.04
C THR A 34 10.51 12.87 15.33
N LYS A 35 9.41 13.63 15.17
CA LYS A 35 8.27 13.23 14.33
C LYS A 35 8.63 13.43 12.85
N PRO A 36 8.41 12.46 11.96
CA PRO A 36 8.80 12.61 10.57
C PRO A 36 7.93 13.69 9.91
N LEU A 37 8.61 14.64 9.26
CA LEU A 37 7.99 15.67 8.45
C LEU A 37 7.72 15.10 7.06
N ARG A 38 6.49 15.24 6.58
CA ARG A 38 6.12 14.91 5.21
C ARG A 38 5.76 16.19 4.47
N PHE A 39 6.44 16.43 3.38
CA PHE A 39 6.14 17.53 2.48
C PHE A 39 5.04 17.06 1.52
N GLU A 40 3.98 17.85 1.37
CA GLU A 40 2.90 17.61 0.40
C GLU A 40 2.76 18.88 -0.46
N PRO A 41 2.36 18.76 -1.74
CA PRO A 41 1.99 19.92 -2.54
C PRO A 41 0.88 20.72 -1.84
N TRP A 42 0.97 22.05 -1.93
CA TRP A 42 -0.08 22.96 -1.44
C TRP A 42 -1.42 22.61 -2.08
N GLY A 43 -2.54 22.94 -1.41
CA GLY A 43 -3.90 22.63 -1.85
C GLY A 43 -4.38 23.35 -3.12
N GLY A 44 -3.47 23.91 -3.91
CA GLY A 44 -3.72 24.61 -5.16
C GLY A 44 -3.47 23.75 -6.40
N GLU A 45 -3.21 24.44 -7.51
CA GLU A 45 -2.75 23.86 -8.76
C GLU A 45 -1.25 24.15 -8.92
N PHE A 46 -0.44 23.10 -9.08
CA PHE A 46 0.99 23.21 -9.32
C PHE A 46 1.35 22.78 -10.73
N TRP A 47 2.35 23.42 -11.32
CA TRP A 47 2.85 23.11 -12.65
C TRP A 47 4.28 22.63 -12.54
N PHE A 48 4.60 21.53 -13.21
CA PHE A 48 5.94 20.98 -13.27
C PHE A 48 6.23 20.46 -14.68
N ARG A 49 7.51 20.30 -14.99
CA ARG A 49 7.96 19.78 -16.27
C ARG A 49 8.36 18.32 -16.10
N TYR A 50 7.74 17.42 -16.86
CA TYR A 50 8.04 15.98 -16.86
C TYR A 50 8.27 15.53 -18.31
N GLU A 51 9.41 14.89 -18.55
CA GLU A 51 9.94 14.54 -19.89
C GLU A 51 9.78 15.66 -20.95
N GLY A 52 9.99 16.91 -20.54
CA GLY A 52 9.93 18.06 -21.44
C GLY A 52 8.54 18.69 -21.63
N GLN A 53 7.46 18.07 -21.13
CA GLN A 53 6.08 18.58 -21.20
C GLN A 53 5.63 19.21 -19.88
N TRP A 54 4.71 20.18 -19.96
CA TRP A 54 4.10 20.80 -18.79
C TRP A 54 2.94 19.95 -18.28
N VAL A 55 2.99 19.61 -16.99
CA VAL A 55 1.95 18.88 -16.28
C VAL A 55 1.45 19.75 -15.13
N ALA A 56 0.14 19.94 -15.06
CA ALA A 56 -0.56 20.55 -13.95
C ALA A 56 -1.11 19.46 -13.03
N PHE A 57 -0.92 19.64 -11.73
CA PHE A 57 -1.51 18.79 -10.72
C PHE A 57 -2.32 19.66 -9.78
N LYS A 58 -3.55 19.25 -9.52
CA LYS A 58 -4.48 19.95 -8.65
C LYS A 58 -5.09 18.97 -7.67
N ARG A 59 -5.03 19.29 -6.39
CA ARG A 59 -5.73 18.51 -5.37
C ARG A 59 -7.18 18.96 -5.29
N VAL A 60 -8.12 18.03 -5.44
CA VAL A 60 -9.56 18.29 -5.35
C VAL A 60 -10.03 17.76 -3.98
N GLY A 61 -10.26 18.67 -3.05
CA GLY A 61 -10.94 18.33 -1.80
C GLY A 61 -12.43 18.19 -2.05
N LYS A 62 -13.00 16.99 -1.84
CA LYS A 62 -14.46 16.86 -1.74
C LYS A 62 -14.91 17.47 -0.42
N GLN A 63 -15.68 18.54 -0.46
CA GLN A 63 -16.41 19.05 0.71
C GLN A 63 -17.56 18.10 1.05
N ASN A 64 -17.28 16.90 1.56
CA ASN A 64 -18.31 16.10 2.18
C ASN A 64 -18.46 16.54 3.63
N LYS A 65 -19.67 17.00 3.98
CA LYS A 65 -20.12 17.36 5.34
C LYS A 65 -20.27 16.13 6.24
N GLU A 66 -19.31 15.21 6.24
CA GLU A 66 -19.29 14.05 7.14
C GLU A 66 -18.24 14.25 8.24
N PRO A 67 -18.49 13.76 9.47
CA PRO A 67 -17.68 14.10 10.63
C PRO A 67 -16.25 13.53 10.53
N VAL A 68 -15.28 14.45 10.50
CA VAL A 68 -13.86 14.52 10.98
C VAL A 68 -13.01 13.24 11.18
N PHE A 69 -13.56 12.05 11.40
CA PHE A 69 -12.77 10.83 11.70
C PHE A 69 -12.44 9.95 10.48
N VAL A 70 -13.01 10.25 9.30
CA VAL A 70 -12.71 9.51 8.07
C VAL A 70 -11.63 10.25 7.31
N LYS A 71 -10.46 9.62 7.17
CA LYS A 71 -9.35 10.08 6.32
C LYS A 71 -9.91 10.46 4.95
N GLU A 72 -9.98 11.77 4.68
CA GLU A 72 -10.53 12.30 3.43
C GLU A 72 -9.92 11.59 2.23
N ILE A 73 -10.77 11.03 1.36
CA ILE A 73 -10.35 10.62 0.04
C ILE A 73 -10.01 11.92 -0.69
N LYS A 74 -8.71 12.20 -0.79
CA LYS A 74 -8.18 13.35 -1.50
C LYS A 74 -8.14 12.99 -2.98
N ASP A 75 -9.15 13.41 -3.73
CA ASP A 75 -9.14 13.27 -5.19
C ASP A 75 -8.03 14.17 -5.75
N VAL A 76 -7.32 13.67 -6.77
CA VAL A 76 -6.21 14.39 -7.43
C VAL A 76 -6.52 14.45 -8.92
N SER A 77 -6.42 15.65 -9.49
CA SER A 77 -6.57 15.93 -10.91
C SER A 77 -5.21 16.23 -11.51
N ILE A 78 -4.75 15.42 -12.46
CA ILE A 78 -3.51 15.66 -13.22
C ILE A 78 -3.90 15.99 -14.66
N ARG A 79 -3.37 17.09 -15.20
CA ARG A 79 -3.60 17.57 -16.57
C ARG A 79 -2.26 17.77 -17.25
N CYS A 80 -2.11 17.33 -18.49
CA CYS A 80 -0.91 17.59 -19.28
C CYS A 80 -1.22 18.58 -20.41
N TYR A 81 -0.27 19.46 -20.72
CA TYR A 81 -0.36 20.32 -21.90
C TYR A 81 0.24 19.59 -23.11
N GLY A 82 -0.61 19.08 -24.00
CA GLY A 82 -0.17 18.35 -25.20
C GLY A 82 -1.29 17.54 -25.87
N TRP A 83 -0.94 16.83 -26.94
CA TRP A 83 -1.86 15.99 -27.74
C TRP A 83 -1.83 14.50 -27.35
N SER A 84 -1.02 14.12 -26.36
CA SER A 84 -0.85 12.73 -25.95
C SER A 84 -1.03 12.57 -24.44
N THR A 85 -1.76 11.52 -24.05
CA THR A 85 -1.90 11.07 -22.65
C THR A 85 -0.83 10.07 -22.25
N SER A 86 0.11 9.73 -23.14
CA SER A 86 1.19 8.77 -22.85
C SER A 86 2.03 9.20 -21.66
N ILE A 87 2.27 10.50 -21.53
CA ILE A 87 3.05 11.10 -20.46
C ILE A 87 2.41 10.88 -19.08
N LEU A 88 1.08 10.95 -19.00
CA LEU A 88 0.35 10.71 -17.76
C LEU A 88 0.43 9.24 -17.37
N ARG A 89 0.45 8.32 -18.33
CA ARG A 89 0.61 6.89 -18.05
C ARG A 89 2.02 6.60 -17.54
N ALA A 90 3.05 7.12 -18.21
CA ALA A 90 4.44 6.98 -17.78
C ALA A 90 4.64 7.48 -16.33
N LEU A 91 4.12 8.67 -16.01
CA LEU A 91 4.16 9.21 -14.66
C LEU A 91 3.46 8.31 -13.63
N MET A 92 2.30 7.77 -13.99
CA MET A 92 1.53 6.88 -13.11
C MET A 92 2.22 5.53 -12.92
N ASP A 93 2.90 5.02 -13.95
CA ASP A 93 3.68 3.78 -13.88
C ASP A 93 4.92 3.95 -13.00
N GLU A 94 5.65 5.06 -13.15
CA GLU A 94 6.79 5.40 -12.26
C GLU A 94 6.34 5.58 -10.81
N SER A 95 5.23 6.31 -10.60
CA SER A 95 4.64 6.48 -9.26
C SER A 95 4.23 5.15 -8.62
N ARG A 96 3.79 4.21 -9.45
CA ARG A 96 3.39 2.87 -9.01
C ARG A 96 4.61 2.04 -8.65
N GLU A 97 5.68 2.10 -9.44
CA GLU A 97 6.90 1.35 -9.20
C GLU A 97 7.55 1.77 -7.87
N GLU A 98 7.65 3.06 -7.60
CA GLU A 98 8.17 3.57 -6.33
C GLU A 98 7.30 3.15 -5.13
N ASP A 99 5.98 3.18 -5.28
CA ASP A 99 5.07 2.68 -4.25
C ASP A 99 5.25 1.17 -4.04
N LEU A 100 5.45 0.39 -5.09
CA LEU A 100 5.71 -1.05 -5.01
C LEU A 100 7.04 -1.37 -4.35
N GLU A 101 8.09 -0.60 -4.62
CA GLU A 101 9.38 -0.69 -3.92
C GLU A 101 9.23 -0.37 -2.44
N ASN A 102 8.49 0.70 -2.12
CA ASN A 102 8.20 1.07 -0.74
C ASN A 102 7.36 0.03 0.01
N LEU A 103 6.49 -0.70 -0.70
CA LEU A 103 5.70 -1.81 -0.18
C LEU A 103 6.46 -3.14 -0.20
N CYS A 104 7.59 -3.23 -0.92
CA CYS A 104 8.37 -4.44 -1.01
C CYS A 104 8.83 -4.87 0.39
N GLY A 105 8.52 -6.11 0.76
CA GLY A 105 8.81 -6.63 2.09
C GLY A 105 7.96 -6.02 3.21
N LYS A 106 6.80 -5.44 2.90
CA LYS A 106 5.82 -4.97 3.89
C LYS A 106 4.43 -5.54 3.60
N THR A 107 3.71 -5.87 4.67
CA THR A 107 2.33 -6.36 4.64
C THR A 107 1.41 -5.28 5.20
N LEU A 108 0.37 -4.94 4.44
CA LEU A 108 -0.66 -4.00 4.87
C LEU A 108 -1.69 -4.74 5.75
N ILE A 109 -2.10 -4.10 6.84
CA ILE A 109 -3.11 -4.61 7.75
C ILE A 109 -4.34 -3.71 7.65
N PHE A 110 -5.47 -4.31 7.30
CA PHE A 110 -6.77 -3.68 7.19
C PHE A 110 -7.64 -4.07 8.38
N GLU A 111 -8.28 -3.06 8.97
CA GLU A 111 -9.21 -3.23 10.08
C GLU A 111 -10.62 -2.93 9.59
N GLY A 112 -11.57 -3.79 9.96
CA GLY A 112 -12.99 -3.53 9.73
C GLY A 112 -13.47 -2.43 10.65
N ARG A 113 -13.71 -1.23 10.13
CA ARG A 113 -14.34 -0.12 10.85
C ARG A 113 -15.70 0.17 10.23
N GLU A 114 -16.75 0.09 11.05
CA GLU A 114 -18.15 0.22 10.63
C GLU A 114 -18.49 -0.74 9.47
N LYS A 115 -18.56 -0.23 8.23
CA LYS A 115 -18.91 -0.96 7.00
C LYS A 115 -17.80 -0.93 5.95
N ARG A 116 -16.57 -0.56 6.33
CA ARG A 116 -15.45 -0.41 5.41
C ARG A 116 -14.16 -1.02 5.98
N TRP A 117 -13.34 -1.57 5.10
CA TRP A 117 -11.97 -1.93 5.43
C TRP A 117 -11.10 -0.68 5.38
N VAL A 118 -10.48 -0.35 6.51
CA VAL A 118 -9.60 0.81 6.63
C VAL A 118 -8.19 0.31 6.87
N TRP A 119 -7.24 0.81 6.08
CA TRP A 119 -5.82 0.55 6.32
C TRP A 119 -5.42 1.08 7.69
N SER A 120 -4.94 0.18 8.56
CA SER A 120 -4.63 0.46 9.96
C SER A 120 -3.13 0.58 10.18
N MET A 121 -2.34 -0.39 9.69
CA MET A 121 -0.89 -0.43 9.91
C MET A 121 -0.17 -1.11 8.76
N THR A 122 1.11 -0.81 8.60
CA THR A 122 2.03 -1.56 7.73
C THR A 122 3.08 -2.23 8.61
N ARG A 123 3.28 -3.53 8.43
CA ARG A 123 4.33 -4.28 9.12
C ARG A 123 5.36 -4.79 8.13
N SER A 124 6.63 -4.84 8.52
CA SER A 124 7.63 -5.54 7.72
C SER A 124 7.27 -7.02 7.64
N ASN A 125 7.52 -7.63 6.49
CA ASN A 125 7.38 -9.05 6.30
C ASN A 125 8.30 -9.77 7.30
N ARG A 126 7.77 -10.82 7.92
CA ARG A 126 8.52 -11.65 8.86
C ARG A 126 8.85 -12.96 8.18
N ASP A 127 10.13 -13.27 8.07
CA ASP A 127 10.59 -14.55 7.52
C ASP A 127 9.90 -15.72 8.20
N SER A 128 9.40 -16.64 7.38
CA SER A 128 8.66 -17.82 7.80
C SER A 128 9.49 -18.75 8.70
N SER A 129 10.83 -18.69 8.58
CA SER A 129 11.80 -19.41 9.41
C SER A 129 11.84 -18.94 10.87
N THR A 130 11.35 -17.74 11.17
CA THR A 130 11.36 -17.17 12.54
C THR A 130 10.19 -17.67 13.38
N VAL A 131 9.25 -18.41 12.80
CA VAL A 131 8.11 -18.99 13.52
C VAL A 131 8.44 -20.46 13.77
N LEU A 132 8.76 -20.79 15.02
CA LEU A 132 9.14 -22.14 15.42
C LEU A 132 7.92 -23.08 15.36
N HIS A 133 7.79 -23.80 14.24
CA HIS A 133 6.78 -24.83 14.00
C HIS A 133 7.42 -26.09 13.44
N ASP A 134 6.65 -27.19 13.42
CA ASP A 134 7.04 -28.39 12.70
C ASP A 134 7.28 -28.05 11.22
N SER A 135 8.52 -28.28 10.77
CA SER A 135 8.99 -27.87 9.45
C SER A 135 8.23 -28.59 8.33
N GLN A 136 7.77 -29.82 8.57
CA GLN A 136 7.02 -30.60 7.60
C GLN A 136 5.61 -30.06 7.41
N ALA A 137 4.87 -29.83 8.50
CA ALA A 137 3.53 -29.24 8.43
C ALA A 137 3.54 -27.84 7.81
N GLN A 138 4.56 -27.03 8.15
CA GLN A 138 4.75 -25.72 7.56
C GLN A 138 4.99 -25.82 6.05
N ALA A 139 5.95 -26.63 5.60
CA ALA A 139 6.24 -26.79 4.18
C ALA A 139 5.01 -27.26 3.38
N ALA A 140 4.21 -28.19 3.92
CA ALA A 140 2.98 -28.65 3.30
C ALA A 140 1.94 -27.52 3.14
N LEU A 141 1.77 -26.68 4.16
CA LEU A 141 0.86 -25.53 4.11
C LEU A 141 1.30 -24.51 3.05
N PHE A 142 2.58 -24.15 3.02
CA PHE A 142 3.11 -23.20 2.03
C PHE A 142 2.98 -23.75 0.60
N GLY A 143 3.30 -25.02 0.37
CA GLY A 143 3.14 -25.64 -0.96
C GLY A 143 1.68 -25.71 -1.42
N ASP A 144 0.74 -25.92 -0.49
CA ASP A 144 -0.69 -25.93 -0.80
C ASP A 144 -1.23 -24.53 -1.15
N ILE A 145 -0.76 -23.49 -0.45
CA ILE A 145 -1.10 -22.09 -0.76
C ILE A 145 -0.53 -21.68 -2.11
N ASP A 146 0.73 -22.01 -2.38
CA ASP A 146 1.40 -21.71 -3.65
C ASP A 146 0.62 -22.33 -4.83
N ARG A 147 0.27 -23.62 -4.71
CA ARG A 147 -0.57 -24.32 -5.69
C ARG A 147 -1.95 -23.69 -5.83
N PHE A 148 -2.57 -23.25 -4.73
CA PHE A 148 -3.87 -22.60 -4.77
C PHE A 148 -3.81 -21.30 -5.56
N LEU A 149 -2.77 -20.48 -5.37
CA LEU A 149 -2.57 -19.19 -6.04
C LEU A 149 -2.19 -19.32 -7.52
N GLU A 150 -1.80 -20.50 -7.97
CA GLU A 150 -1.42 -20.74 -9.36
C GLU A 150 -2.58 -20.42 -10.34
N PRO A 151 -2.33 -19.71 -11.47
CA PRO A 151 -3.37 -19.39 -12.44
C PRO A 151 -4.10 -20.60 -13.02
N SER A 152 -3.43 -21.76 -13.09
CA SER A 152 -3.99 -23.03 -13.54
C SER A 152 -5.08 -23.53 -12.58
N THR A 153 -4.83 -23.45 -11.26
CA THR A 153 -5.81 -23.80 -10.23
C THR A 153 -7.04 -22.90 -10.30
N ARG A 154 -6.85 -21.59 -10.48
CA ARG A 154 -7.99 -20.67 -10.64
C ARG A 154 -8.88 -21.03 -11.84
N LYS A 155 -8.29 -21.41 -12.97
CA LYS A 155 -9.03 -21.91 -14.14
C LYS A 155 -9.79 -23.19 -13.79
N TRP A 156 -9.13 -24.15 -13.15
CA TRP A 156 -9.74 -25.42 -12.73
C TRP A 156 -11.00 -25.24 -11.88
N TYR A 157 -11.00 -24.28 -10.94
CA TYR A 157 -12.17 -23.92 -10.11
C TYR A 157 -13.29 -23.29 -10.96
N THR A 158 -12.92 -22.36 -11.84
CA THR A 158 -13.85 -21.63 -12.71
C THR A 158 -14.55 -22.58 -13.69
N ASP A 159 -13.80 -23.48 -14.33
CA ASP A 159 -14.32 -24.45 -15.30
C ASP A 159 -15.33 -25.42 -14.68
N ARG A 160 -15.23 -25.63 -13.35
CA ARG A 160 -16.13 -26.52 -12.59
C ARG A 160 -17.27 -25.77 -11.89
N GLY A 161 -17.32 -24.44 -12.00
CA GLY A 161 -18.30 -23.61 -11.29
C GLY A 161 -18.14 -23.64 -9.77
N ILE A 162 -16.96 -24.01 -9.26
CA ILE A 162 -16.70 -24.06 -7.82
C ILE A 162 -16.21 -22.68 -7.37
N PRO A 163 -16.79 -22.09 -6.30
CA PRO A 163 -16.30 -20.82 -5.76
C PRO A 163 -14.81 -20.91 -5.40
N TYR A 164 -14.02 -20.01 -5.96
CA TYR A 164 -12.57 -19.94 -5.72
C TYR A 164 -12.28 -19.35 -4.34
N ARG A 165 -12.36 -20.19 -3.30
CA ARG A 165 -12.12 -19.83 -1.90
C ARG A 165 -11.46 -21.01 -1.19
N ARG A 166 -10.54 -20.70 -0.26
CA ARG A 166 -9.88 -21.70 0.59
C ARG A 166 -9.75 -21.19 2.01
N GLY A 167 -10.08 -22.03 2.97
CA GLY A 167 -9.99 -21.72 4.41
C GLY A 167 -8.98 -22.64 5.09
N TYR A 168 -8.17 -22.07 5.97
CA TYR A 168 -7.19 -22.80 6.79
C TYR A 168 -7.55 -22.64 8.27
N LEU A 169 -7.50 -23.73 9.03
CA LEU A 169 -7.73 -23.73 10.47
C LEU A 169 -6.41 -23.99 11.20
N LEU A 170 -5.88 -22.94 11.83
CA LEU A 170 -4.71 -23.05 12.72
C LEU A 170 -5.19 -23.21 14.16
N HIS A 171 -4.97 -24.38 14.77
CA HIS A 171 -5.39 -24.66 16.14
C HIS A 171 -4.20 -25.02 17.05
N GLY A 172 -4.36 -24.81 18.36
CA GLY A 172 -3.35 -25.12 19.36
C GLY A 172 -3.40 -24.16 20.56
N PRO A 173 -2.61 -24.42 21.62
CA PRO A 173 -2.56 -23.58 22.83
C PRO A 173 -2.31 -22.10 22.54
N SER A 174 -2.75 -21.18 23.41
CA SER A 174 -2.44 -19.76 23.26
C SER A 174 -0.92 -19.52 23.27
N GLY A 175 -0.44 -18.48 22.59
CA GLY A 175 1.00 -18.16 22.53
C GLY A 175 1.84 -19.02 21.57
N THR A 176 1.28 -20.05 20.93
CA THR A 176 1.98 -20.90 19.93
C THR A 176 2.25 -20.24 18.59
N GLY A 177 2.14 -18.91 18.47
CA GLY A 177 2.54 -18.22 17.24
C GLY A 177 1.59 -18.32 16.04
N LYS A 178 0.36 -18.83 16.19
CA LYS A 178 -0.63 -18.92 15.09
C LYS A 178 -0.85 -17.61 14.32
N SER A 179 -1.03 -16.50 15.04
CA SER A 179 -1.17 -15.17 14.42
C SER A 179 0.14 -14.70 13.77
N SER A 180 1.30 -15.08 14.32
CA SER A 180 2.60 -14.81 13.72
C SER A 180 2.77 -15.59 12.41
N LEU A 181 2.31 -16.85 12.36
CA LEU A 181 2.32 -17.67 11.16
C LEU A 181 1.45 -17.07 10.05
N SER A 182 0.25 -16.55 10.37
CA SER A 182 -0.58 -15.86 9.38
C SER A 182 0.10 -14.61 8.81
N PHE A 183 0.83 -13.84 9.63
CA PHE A 183 1.64 -12.71 9.15
C PHE A 183 2.75 -13.15 8.21
N SER A 184 3.49 -14.22 8.55
CA SER A 184 4.55 -14.75 7.70
C SER A 184 4.03 -15.31 6.37
N ILE A 185 2.85 -15.96 6.38
CA ILE A 185 2.21 -16.43 5.15
C ILE A 185 1.87 -15.24 4.25
N ALA A 186 1.19 -14.23 4.80
CA ALA A 186 0.77 -13.06 4.04
C ALA A 186 1.98 -12.36 3.39
N GLY A 187 3.03 -12.11 4.16
CA GLY A 187 4.21 -11.44 3.60
C GLY A 187 5.02 -12.29 2.62
N ASN A 188 5.11 -13.62 2.80
CA ASN A 188 5.79 -14.50 1.85
C ASN A 188 5.10 -14.52 0.48
N PHE A 189 3.76 -14.51 0.45
CA PHE A 189 2.98 -14.48 -0.78
C PHE A 189 2.62 -13.07 -1.26
N ARG A 190 3.16 -12.03 -0.62
CA ARG A 190 2.86 -10.60 -0.92
C ARG A 190 1.36 -10.29 -0.92
N LEU A 191 0.65 -10.87 0.05
CA LEU A 191 -0.76 -10.65 0.30
C LEU A 191 -0.95 -9.68 1.48
N ASP A 192 -2.06 -8.97 1.46
CA ASP A 192 -2.50 -8.09 2.56
C ASP A 192 -3.36 -8.87 3.56
N LEU A 193 -3.41 -8.38 4.81
CA LEU A 193 -4.15 -8.96 5.94
C LEU A 193 -5.31 -8.09 6.42
#